data_AF-A0A955E8R9-F1
#
_entry.id   AF-A0A955E8R9-F1
#
_cell.length_a   1.000
_cell.length_b   1.000
_cell.length_c   1.000
_cell.angle_alpha   90.00
_cell.angle_beta   90.00
_cell.angle_gamma   90.00
#
_symmetry.space_group_name_H-M   'P 1'
#
loop_
_entity.id
_entity.type
_entity.pdbx_description
1 polymer ?
#
loop_
_entity_poly.entity_id
_entity_poly.type
_entity_poly.pdbx_seq_one_letter_code
_entity_poly.pdbx_strand_id
1 'polypeptide(L)' 'IAAKMVEGKINKLYSELALLEQPFIKDDTKKIKDLLPKGSTVTAFYRWQVGEAAD' A
#
# COMPACT_ATOMS: atom_id res chain seq x y z
N ILE A 1 -19.62 -6.57 17.74
CA ILE A 1 -19.79 -6.70 16.27
C ILE A 1 -19.19 -5.49 15.54
N ALA A 2 -19.54 -4.25 15.92
CA ALA A 2 -18.99 -3.03 15.32
C ALA A 2 -17.44 -2.96 15.35
N ALA A 3 -16.79 -3.31 16.46
CA ALA A 3 -15.32 -3.29 16.58
C ALA A 3 -14.61 -4.15 15.51
N LYS A 4 -15.10 -5.37 15.25
CA LYS A 4 -14.54 -6.25 14.20
C LYS A 4 -14.74 -5.68 12.79
N MET A 5 -15.84 -4.95 12.54
CA MET A 5 -16.06 -4.28 11.25
C MET A 5 -15.11 -3.09 11.06
N VAL A 6 -14.83 -2.35 12.14
CA VAL A 6 -13.87 -1.24 12.13
C VAL A 6 -12.45 -1.75 11.87
N GLU A 7 -12.06 -2.82 12.54
CA GLU A 7 -10.76 -3.47 12.35
C GLU A 7 -10.57 -3.96 10.90
N GLY A 8 -11.59 -4.60 10.31
CA GLY A 8 -11.57 -5.00 8.90
C GLY A 8 -11.41 -3.80 7.95
N LYS A 9 -12.07 -2.67 8.23
CA LYS A 9 -11.92 -1.43 7.45
C LYS A 9 -10.52 -0.84 7.57
N ILE A 10 -9.93 -0.84 8.75
CA ILE A 10 -8.57 -0.35 8.98
C ILE A 10 -7.56 -1.21 8.21
N ASN A 11 -7.72 -2.54 8.26
CA ASN A 11 -6.85 -3.45 7.52
C ASN A 11 -6.96 -3.23 6.00
N LYS A 12 -8.17 -3.02 5.49
CA LYS A 12 -8.39 -2.68 4.09
C LYS A 12 -7.72 -1.36 3.71
N LEU A 13 -7.92 -0.31 4.52
CA LEU A 13 -7.29 1.00 4.31
C LEU A 13 -5.76 0.87 4.23
N TYR A 14 -5.18 0.06 5.11
CA TYR A 14 -3.73 -0.19 5.11
C TYR A 14 -3.27 -0.88 3.83
N SER A 15 -4.01 -1.88 3.34
CA SER A 15 -3.69 -2.56 2.09
C SER A 15 -3.80 -1.67 0.85
N GLU A 16 -4.63 -0.63 0.90
CA GLU A 16 -4.85 0.30 -0.23
C GLU A 16 -3.88 1.48 -0.20
N LEU A 17 -3.50 2.00 0.98
CA LEU A 17 -2.70 3.22 1.11
C LEU A 17 -1.22 3.00 1.40
N ALA A 18 -0.85 1.91 2.10
CA ALA A 18 0.54 1.67 2.47
C ALA A 18 1.27 0.93 1.35
N LEU A 19 2.25 1.59 0.71
CA LEU A 19 3.02 1.03 -0.42
C LEU A 19 3.48 -0.41 -0.17
N LEU A 20 4.05 -0.70 1.00
CA LEU A 20 4.59 -2.02 1.32
C LEU A 20 3.51 -3.12 1.45
N GLU A 21 2.27 -2.75 1.77
CA GLU A 21 1.16 -3.67 1.96
C GLU A 21 0.28 -3.83 0.71
N GLN A 22 0.50 -2.99 -0.31
CA GLN A 22 -0.20 -3.06 -1.59
C GLN A 22 0.16 -4.33 -2.37
N PRO A 23 -0.79 -4.91 -3.11
CA PRO A 23 -0.51 -5.98 -4.06
C PRO A 23 0.37 -5.45 -5.21
N PHE A 24 1.22 -6.33 -5.73
CA PHE A 24 2.07 -5.98 -6.85
C PHE A 24 1.31 -6.06 -8.18
N ILE A 25 1.29 -4.96 -8.95
CA ILE A 25 0.53 -4.84 -10.21
C ILE A 25 0.79 -5.97 -11.22
N LYS A 26 1.98 -6.58 -11.23
CA LYS A 26 2.29 -7.69 -12.15
C LYS A 26 1.95 -9.07 -11.59
N ASP A 27 1.75 -9.19 -10.27
CA ASP A 27 1.46 -10.42 -9.56
C ASP A 27 0.74 -10.09 -8.24
N ASP A 28 -0.58 -10.04 -8.30
CA ASP A 28 -1.44 -9.68 -7.17
C ASP A 28 -1.39 -10.68 -6.00
N THR A 29 -0.70 -11.82 -6.18
CA THR A 29 -0.49 -12.80 -5.10
C THR A 29 0.59 -12.36 -4.11
N LYS A 30 1.41 -11.38 -4.48
CA LYS A 30 2.53 -10.87 -3.67
C LYS A 30 2.32 -9.42 -3.30
N LYS A 31 2.79 -9.04 -2.12
CA LYS A 31 2.86 -7.63 -1.71
C LYS A 31 4.19 -7.02 -2.12
N ILE A 32 4.24 -5.70 -2.22
CA ILE A 32 5.46 -4.98 -2.59
C ILE A 32 6.62 -5.28 -1.61
N LYS A 33 6.34 -5.46 -0.31
CA LYS A 33 7.35 -5.86 0.67
C LYS A 33 8.02 -7.21 0.38
N ASP A 34 7.29 -8.14 -0.24
CA ASP A 34 7.80 -9.49 -0.54
C ASP A 34 8.77 -9.49 -1.72
N LEU A 35 8.79 -8.40 -2.50
CA LEU A 35 9.69 -8.20 -3.63
C LEU A 35 11.03 -7.58 -3.20
N LEU A 36 11.12 -7.02 -1.99
CA LEU A 36 12.33 -6.38 -1.53
C LEU A 36 13.41 -7.43 -1.22
N PRO A 37 14.65 -7.27 -1.73
CA PRO A 37 15.76 -8.12 -1.33
C PRO A 37 16.00 -8.03 0.17
N LYS A 38 16.55 -9.09 0.77
CA LYS A 38 16.88 -9.11 2.20
C LYS A 38 17.79 -7.92 2.56
N GLY A 39 17.42 -7.18 3.60
CA GLY A 39 18.15 -6.00 4.06
C GLY A 39 17.88 -4.71 3.29
N SER A 40 17.00 -4.73 2.28
CA SER A 40 16.60 -3.52 1.54
C SER A 40 15.35 -2.89 2.16
N THR A 41 15.30 -1.57 2.16
CA THR A 41 14.14 -0.80 2.65
C THR A 41 13.82 0.33 1.67
N VAL A 42 12.54 0.70 1.60
CA VAL A 42 12.09 1.88 0.84
C VAL A 42 12.12 3.07 1.80
N THR A 43 12.95 4.06 1.52
CA THR A 43 13.10 5.26 2.35
C THR A 43 12.06 6.33 2.02
N ALA A 44 11.79 6.54 0.73
CA ALA A 44 10.79 7.48 0.23
C ALA A 44 10.34 7.09 -1.18
N PHE A 45 9.13 7.50 -1.56
CA PHE A 45 8.65 7.47 -2.94
C PHE A 45 7.90 8.77 -3.24
N TYR A 46 7.89 9.16 -4.51
CA TYR A 46 7.17 10.34 -4.99
C TYR A 46 6.39 9.94 -6.24
N ARG A 47 5.12 10.33 -6.30
CA ARG A 47 4.27 10.21 -7.47
C ARG A 47 3.78 11.61 -7.80
N TRP A 48 4.08 12.10 -9.00
CA TRP A 48 3.55 13.36 -9.50
C TRP A 48 2.54 13.09 -10.59
N GLN A 49 1.41 13.78 -10.51
CA GLN A 49 0.40 13.77 -11.55
C GLN A 49 0.14 15.20 -12.04
N VAL A 50 0.08 15.38 -13.37
CA VAL A 50 -0.27 16.67 -13.94
C VAL A 50 -1.69 17.04 -13.49
N GLY A 51 -1.84 18.23 -12.90
CA GLY A 51 -3.12 18.72 -12.39
C GLY A 51 -3.42 18.37 -10.92
N GLU A 52 -2.55 17.66 -10.21
CA GLU A 52 -2.80 17.16 -8.84
C GLU A 52 -3.13 18.25 -7.80
N ALA A 53 -2.67 19.49 -7.98
CA ALA A 53 -2.95 20.60 -7.08
C ALA A 53 -4.22 21.40 -7.43
N ALA A 54 -4.89 21.06 -8.54
CA ALA A 54 -6.05 21.80 -9.05
C ALA A 54 -7.39 21.09 -8.77
N ASP A 55 -7.36 19.84 -8.27
CA ASP A 55 -8.52 19.04 -7.86
C ASP A 55 -8.75 19.07 -6.33
#